data_AF-A0A529XIC3-F1
#
_entry.id   AF-A0A529XIC3-F1
#
_cell.length_a   1.000
_cell.length_b   1.000
_cell.length_c   1.000
_cell.angle_alpha   90.00
_cell.angle_beta   90.00
_cell.angle_gamma   90.00
#
_symmetry.space_group_name_H-M   'P 1'
#
loop_
_entity.id
_entity.type
_entity.pdbx_description
1 polymer ?
#
loop_
_entity_poly.entity_id
_entity_poly.type
_entity_poly.pdbx_seq_one_letter_code
_entity_poly.pdbx_strand_id
1 'polypeptide(L)'
;ALGDGKDGARYIATLAGRGYCFVAPISRSGSRNDVHSEVAASYHANLPSRLIRMVGRADDAIALSTQLIAARFVTIVGTGGVGKTTVAVAVGHDVIEVFAGAVHFIDLGALSDPSLVATTVASTLGLSPQSDDAISELIAYLAGRRTLLILDTCEHVIDAAADLATRIFADTPQTHILAT
;
A
#
# COMPACT_ATOMS: atom_id res chain seq x y z
N ALA A 1 -33.53 15.73 15.13
CA ALA A 1 -33.12 15.12 13.86
C ALA A 1 -31.96 15.94 13.32
N LEU A 2 -30.80 15.33 13.06
CA LEU A 2 -29.67 16.03 12.42
C LEU A 2 -30.14 16.43 11.02
N GLY A 3 -30.18 17.74 10.75
CA GLY A 3 -30.78 18.30 9.55
C GLY A 3 -30.05 17.91 8.27
N ASP A 4 -30.75 18.06 7.14
CA ASP A 4 -30.16 18.06 5.81
C ASP A 4 -28.98 19.06 5.79
N GLY A 5 -27.92 18.76 5.04
CA GLY A 5 -26.74 19.60 4.98
C GLY A 5 -27.00 21.02 4.48
N LYS A 6 -25.97 21.87 4.49
CA LYS A 6 -26.06 23.23 3.92
C LYS A 6 -26.66 23.19 2.51
N ASP A 7 -27.57 24.13 2.25
CA ASP A 7 -28.24 24.32 0.96
C ASP A 7 -29.11 23.13 0.47
N GLY A 8 -29.61 22.31 1.39
CA GLY A 8 -30.49 21.17 1.05
C GLY A 8 -29.74 19.96 0.50
N ALA A 9 -28.41 19.98 0.53
CA ALA A 9 -27.59 18.86 0.12
C ALA A 9 -27.58 17.77 1.20
N ARG A 10 -28.00 16.55 0.85
CA ARG A 10 -27.80 15.39 1.73
C ARG A 10 -26.36 14.92 1.59
N TYR A 11 -25.60 15.04 2.67
CA TYR A 11 -24.22 14.53 2.70
C TYR A 11 -24.17 13.07 3.15
N ILE A 12 -25.10 12.65 4.01
CA ILE A 12 -25.16 11.28 4.54
C ILE A 12 -26.57 10.75 4.32
N ALA A 13 -26.68 9.56 3.73
CA ALA A 13 -27.93 8.86 3.51
C ALA A 13 -27.89 7.46 4.15
N THR A 14 -29.00 7.06 4.77
CA THR A 14 -29.18 5.69 5.25
C THR A 14 -29.58 4.81 4.06
N LEU A 15 -28.76 3.83 3.73
CA LEU A 15 -29.05 2.82 2.71
C LEU A 15 -29.34 1.48 3.38
N ALA A 16 -30.51 0.91 3.11
CA ALA A 16 -30.91 -0.38 3.66
C ALA A 16 -29.86 -1.46 3.29
N GLY A 17 -29.36 -2.18 4.29
CA GLY A 17 -28.30 -3.18 4.14
C GLY A 17 -26.86 -2.63 4.09
N ARG A 18 -26.66 -1.31 4.10
CA ARG A 18 -25.32 -0.67 4.08
C ARG A 18 -25.09 0.37 5.18
N GLY A 19 -26.11 0.68 5.98
CA GLY A 19 -25.99 1.65 7.07
C GLY A 19 -25.94 3.08 6.54
N TYR A 20 -25.05 3.91 7.08
CA TYR A 20 -24.93 5.32 6.70
C TYR A 20 -23.83 5.50 5.64
N CYS A 21 -24.19 6.08 4.49
CA CYS A 21 -23.28 6.30 3.36
C CYS A 21 -23.15 7.79 3.03
N PHE A 22 -21.95 8.23 2.66
CA PHE A 22 -21.74 9.59 2.14
C PHE A 22 -22.18 9.67 0.68
N VAL A 23 -23.01 10.66 0.33
CA VAL A 23 -23.68 10.73 -0.99
C VAL A 23 -23.47 12.05 -1.75
N ALA A 24 -22.53 12.89 -1.31
CA ALA A 24 -22.19 14.12 -2.01
C ALA A 24 -20.99 13.95 -2.96
N PRO A 25 -20.86 14.78 -4.01
CA PRO A 25 -19.70 14.78 -4.89
C PRO A 25 -18.42 15.09 -4.11
N ILE A 26 -17.40 14.25 -4.26
CA ILE A 26 -16.05 14.50 -3.72
C ILE A 26 -15.15 15.06 -4.81
N SER A 27 -14.61 16.25 -4.59
CA SER A 27 -13.51 16.78 -5.40
C SER A 27 -12.22 16.61 -4.63
N ARG A 28 -11.26 15.89 -5.19
CA ARG A 28 -9.90 15.86 -4.64
C ARG A 28 -9.27 17.22 -4.92
N SER A 29 -8.91 17.94 -3.86
CA SER A 29 -8.12 19.16 -4.00
C SER A 29 -6.69 18.76 -4.40
N GLY A 30 -6.50 18.55 -5.70
CA GLY A 30 -5.17 18.53 -6.30
C GLY A 30 -4.75 19.97 -6.51
N SER A 31 -3.71 20.42 -5.81
CA SER A 31 -2.93 21.59 -6.21
C SER A 31 -2.34 21.30 -7.60
N ARG A 32 -3.11 21.55 -8.65
CA ARG A 32 -2.60 21.70 -10.01
C ARG A 32 -1.84 23.02 -10.05
N ASN A 33 -0.54 22.94 -9.83
CA ASN A 33 0.38 23.92 -10.37
C ASN A 33 1.15 23.23 -11.50
N ASP A 34 0.68 23.45 -12.73
CA ASP A 34 1.43 23.14 -13.93
C ASP A 34 2.66 24.04 -13.98
N VAL A 35 3.81 23.48 -13.61
CA VAL A 35 5.11 23.94 -14.11
C VAL A 35 5.83 22.70 -14.62
N HIS A 36 6.09 22.68 -15.92
CA HIS A 36 7.01 21.75 -16.56
C HIS A 36 8.28 21.61 -15.72
N SER A 37 8.47 20.46 -15.08
CA SER A 37 9.77 20.04 -14.55
C SER A 37 9.96 18.58 -14.92
N GLU A 38 10.75 18.35 -15.97
CA GLU A 38 11.28 17.04 -16.29
C GLU A 38 12.09 16.49 -15.10
N VAL A 39 11.89 15.20 -14.82
CA VAL A 39 12.72 14.30 -13.98
C VAL A 39 12.68 14.50 -12.45
N ALA A 40 11.54 14.11 -11.86
CA ALA A 40 11.50 13.02 -10.88
C ALA A 40 10.08 12.49 -10.91
N ALA A 41 9.88 11.20 -11.21
CA ALA A 41 8.58 10.58 -11.00
C ALA A 41 8.24 10.81 -9.53
N SER A 42 7.22 11.64 -9.25
CA SER A 42 6.69 11.82 -7.90
C SER A 42 6.15 10.46 -7.46
N TYR A 43 7.00 9.66 -6.83
CA TYR A 43 6.59 8.43 -6.17
C TYR A 43 5.69 8.89 -5.02
N HIS A 44 4.39 8.94 -5.27
CA HIS A 44 3.43 9.16 -4.21
C HIS A 44 3.45 7.90 -3.35
N ALA A 45 4.21 7.95 -2.26
CA ALA A 45 4.17 6.93 -1.23
C ALA A 45 2.71 6.76 -0.79
N ASN A 46 2.11 5.61 -1.07
CA ASN A 46 0.80 5.25 -0.54
C ASN A 46 1.04 4.53 0.79
N LEU A 47 1.52 5.27 1.78
CA LEU A 47 1.80 4.73 3.11
C LEU A 47 0.77 5.29 4.10
N PRO A 48 0.08 4.44 4.89
CA PRO A 48 -0.78 4.92 5.96
C PRO A 48 -0.05 5.89 6.88
N SER A 49 -0.80 6.84 7.46
CA SER A 49 -0.23 7.78 8.42
C SER A 49 0.44 7.02 9.57
N ARG A 50 1.67 7.40 9.90
CA ARG A 50 2.36 6.87 11.08
C ARG A 50 1.51 7.15 12.32
N LEU A 51 1.32 6.14 13.15
CA LEU A 51 0.67 6.31 14.45
C LEU A 51 1.46 7.30 15.31
N ILE A 52 0.75 8.21 15.97
CA ILE A 52 1.34 9.28 16.79
C ILE A 52 2.24 8.70 17.91
N ARG A 53 1.89 7.51 18.41
CA ARG A 53 2.67 6.81 19.43
C ARG A 53 2.63 5.31 19.18
N MET A 54 3.82 4.72 19.10
CA MET A 54 4.02 3.27 19.11
C MET A 54 4.72 2.88 20.41
N VAL A 55 4.14 1.99 21.20
CA VAL A 55 4.65 1.63 22.54
C VAL A 55 5.43 0.31 22.45
N GLY A 56 6.67 0.30 22.92
CA GLY A 56 7.47 -0.92 23.10
C GLY A 56 7.93 -1.62 21.81
N ARG A 57 7.77 -0.97 20.63
CA ARG A 57 8.12 -1.54 19.31
C ARG A 57 9.09 -0.67 18.50
N ALA A 58 9.65 0.38 19.11
CA ALA A 58 10.58 1.28 18.42
C ALA A 58 11.84 0.53 17.98
N ASP A 59 12.43 -0.25 18.89
CA ASP A 59 13.64 -1.03 18.61
C ASP A 59 13.38 -2.12 17.55
N ASP A 60 12.21 -2.76 17.59
CA ASP A 60 11.78 -3.74 16.58
C ASP A 60 11.71 -3.11 15.18
N ALA A 61 11.12 -1.91 15.06
CA ALA A 61 11.03 -1.21 13.78
C ALA A 61 12.42 -0.80 13.25
N ILE A 62 13.34 -0.37 14.12
CA ILE A 62 14.72 -0.05 13.73
C ILE A 62 15.46 -1.30 13.25
N ALA A 63 15.34 -2.40 14.00
CA ALA A 63 15.96 -3.67 13.65
C ALA A 63 15.42 -4.20 12.31
N LEU A 64 14.10 -4.17 12.12
CA LEU A 64 13.46 -4.58 10.87
C LEU A 64 13.82 -3.68 9.70
N SER A 65 13.94 -2.37 9.90
CA SER A 65 14.39 -1.44 8.86
C SER A 65 15.80 -1.77 8.39
N THR A 66 16.71 -2.06 9.33
CA THR A 66 18.08 -2.47 9.03
C THR A 66 18.10 -3.82 8.30
N GLN A 67 17.32 -4.80 8.77
CA GLN A 67 17.20 -6.10 8.14
C GLN A 67 16.63 -5.99 6.74
N LEU A 68 15.60 -5.16 6.52
CA LEU A 68 14.99 -4.95 5.22
C LEU A 68 15.96 -4.35 4.21
N ILE A 69 16.82 -3.41 4.63
CA ILE A 69 17.84 -2.85 3.74
C ILE A 69 18.90 -3.90 3.38
N ALA A 70 19.26 -4.77 4.33
CA ALA A 70 20.25 -5.83 4.10
C ALA A 70 19.66 -7.03 3.33
N ALA A 71 18.39 -7.34 3.57
CA ALA A 71 17.63 -8.46 3.03
C ALA A 71 16.39 -7.93 2.32
N ARG A 72 16.36 -8.10 1.00
CA ARG A 72 15.30 -7.59 0.12
C ARG A 72 13.92 -8.24 0.31
N PHE A 73 13.80 -9.22 1.19
CA PHE A 73 12.51 -9.83 1.51
C PHE A 73 12.51 -10.18 3.01
N VAL A 74 11.62 -9.54 3.75
CA VAL A 74 11.37 -9.78 5.18
C VAL A 74 9.89 -10.05 5.40
N THR A 75 9.56 -10.97 6.31
CA THR A 75 8.18 -11.24 6.73
C THR A 75 8.04 -11.03 8.23
N ILE A 76 7.03 -10.29 8.66
CA ILE A 76 6.66 -10.11 10.06
C ILE A 76 5.56 -11.11 10.39
N VAL A 77 5.87 -12.12 11.19
CA VAL A 77 4.88 -13.13 11.61
C VAL A 77 4.50 -12.91 13.07
N GLY A 78 3.23 -13.12 13.39
CA GLY A 78 2.72 -12.99 14.74
C GLY A 78 1.20 -13.12 14.83
N THR A 79 0.71 -13.31 16.04
CA THR A 79 -0.72 -13.44 16.33
C THR A 79 -1.51 -12.18 15.95
N GLY A 80 -2.81 -12.33 15.71
CA GLY A 80 -3.71 -11.20 15.46
C GLY A 80 -3.64 -10.16 16.59
N GLY A 81 -3.64 -8.88 16.22
CA GLY A 81 -3.62 -7.77 17.18
C GLY A 81 -2.27 -7.45 17.83
N VAL A 82 -1.19 -8.18 17.51
CA VAL A 82 0.15 -7.93 18.08
C VAL A 82 0.83 -6.65 17.56
N GLY A 83 0.25 -6.03 16.52
CA GLY A 83 0.73 -4.78 15.91
C GLY A 83 1.63 -4.96 14.68
N LYS A 84 1.54 -6.07 13.94
CA LYS A 84 2.34 -6.32 12.72
C LYS A 84 2.24 -5.17 11.71
N THR A 85 1.02 -4.79 11.35
CA THR A 85 0.73 -3.66 10.45
C THR A 85 1.29 -2.35 10.98
N THR A 86 1.18 -2.09 12.29
CA THR A 86 1.75 -0.89 12.93
C THR A 86 3.26 -0.82 12.75
N VAL A 87 3.96 -1.93 12.98
CA VAL A 87 5.41 -2.02 12.79
C VAL A 87 5.79 -1.92 11.32
N ALA A 88 5.06 -2.57 10.42
CA ALA A 88 5.31 -2.50 8.97
C ALA A 88 5.17 -1.07 8.42
N VAL A 89 4.12 -0.34 8.83
CA VAL A 89 3.95 1.07 8.49
C VAL A 89 5.09 1.90 9.08
N ALA A 90 5.48 1.66 10.34
CA ALA A 90 6.62 2.37 10.95
C ALA A 90 7.91 2.16 10.15
N VAL A 91 8.24 0.92 9.79
CA VAL A 91 9.39 0.57 8.95
C VAL A 91 9.33 1.30 7.61
N GLY A 92 8.18 1.30 6.93
CA GLY A 92 7.99 2.02 5.67
C GLY A 92 8.31 3.52 5.78
N HIS A 93 7.95 4.16 6.90
CA HIS A 93 8.28 5.57 7.17
C HIS A 93 9.77 5.75 7.48
N ASP A 94 10.40 4.82 8.20
CA ASP A 94 11.83 4.92 8.56
C ASP A 94 12.75 4.80 7.33
N VAL A 95 12.32 4.04 6.32
CA VAL A 95 13.12 3.81 5.10
C VAL A 95 12.69 4.64 3.89
N ILE A 96 11.69 5.53 4.03
CA ILE A 96 11.10 6.25 2.88
C ILE A 96 12.14 7.00 2.03
N GLU A 97 13.12 7.65 2.66
CA GLU A 97 14.21 8.36 1.99
C GLU A 97 15.18 7.41 1.28
N VAL A 98 15.41 6.21 1.83
CA VAL A 98 16.27 5.17 1.21
C VAL A 98 15.69 4.69 -0.11
N PHE A 99 14.36 4.73 -0.24
CA PHE A 99 13.62 4.38 -1.45
C PHE A 99 13.17 5.60 -2.27
N ALA A 100 13.66 6.81 -1.96
CA ALA A 100 13.29 8.05 -2.65
C ALA A 100 11.75 8.24 -2.79
N GLY A 101 10.99 7.85 -1.76
CA GLY A 101 9.53 7.91 -1.75
C GLY A 101 8.80 6.73 -2.41
N ALA A 102 9.51 5.79 -3.06
CA ALA A 102 8.94 4.60 -3.69
C ALA A 102 8.57 3.51 -2.67
N VAL A 103 7.74 3.85 -1.69
CA VAL A 103 7.21 2.94 -0.65
C VAL A 103 5.71 2.80 -0.82
N HIS A 104 5.25 1.58 -1.06
CA HIS A 104 3.86 1.29 -1.36
C HIS A 104 3.29 0.30 -0.34
N PHE A 105 2.21 0.69 0.32
CA PHE A 105 1.43 -0.20 1.18
C PHE A 105 0.27 -0.80 0.40
N ILE A 106 0.16 -2.12 0.44
CA ILE A 106 -0.87 -2.90 -0.21
C ILE A 106 -1.61 -3.69 0.87
N ASP A 107 -2.84 -3.28 1.16
CA ASP A 107 -3.76 -4.00 2.02
C ASP A 107 -4.44 -5.12 1.23
N LEU A 108 -4.12 -6.37 1.55
CA LEU A 108 -4.73 -7.55 0.93
C LEU A 108 -5.93 -8.08 1.74
N GLY A 109 -6.23 -7.49 2.91
CA GLY A 109 -7.25 -7.99 3.82
C GLY A 109 -8.68 -7.89 3.29
N ALA A 110 -8.94 -7.00 2.33
CA ALA A 110 -10.24 -6.86 1.68
C ALA A 110 -10.43 -7.80 0.48
N LEU A 111 -9.41 -8.57 0.07
CA LEU A 111 -9.50 -9.46 -1.07
C LEU A 111 -10.15 -10.78 -0.70
N SER A 112 -11.27 -11.08 -1.36
CA SER A 112 -11.94 -12.37 -1.29
C SER A 112 -11.47 -13.34 -2.38
N ASP A 113 -10.87 -12.82 -3.45
CA ASP A 113 -10.44 -13.58 -4.63
C ASP A 113 -8.91 -13.49 -4.77
N PRO A 114 -8.17 -14.59 -4.54
CA PRO A 114 -6.71 -14.63 -4.67
C PRO A 114 -6.20 -14.24 -6.07
N SER A 115 -6.99 -14.39 -7.12
CA SER A 115 -6.58 -14.00 -8.48
C SER A 115 -6.39 -12.49 -8.65
N LEU A 116 -6.99 -11.69 -7.76
CA LEU A 116 -6.92 -10.23 -7.78
C LEU A 116 -5.68 -9.65 -7.11
N VAL A 117 -4.82 -10.46 -6.50
CA VAL A 117 -3.63 -9.98 -5.77
C VAL A 117 -2.70 -9.19 -6.68
N ALA A 118 -2.35 -9.72 -7.86
CA ALA A 118 -1.47 -9.04 -8.81
C ALA A 118 -2.09 -7.72 -9.31
N THR A 119 -3.37 -7.74 -9.67
CA THR A 119 -4.12 -6.56 -10.12
C THR A 119 -4.19 -5.49 -9.02
N THR A 120 -4.33 -5.88 -7.76
CA THR A 120 -4.40 -4.97 -6.61
C THR A 120 -3.05 -4.28 -6.38
N VAL A 121 -1.95 -5.04 -6.45
CA VAL A 121 -0.59 -4.48 -6.37
C VAL A 121 -0.34 -3.53 -7.54
N ALA A 122 -0.65 -3.93 -8.77
CA ALA A 122 -0.49 -3.10 -9.96
C ALA A 122 -1.31 -1.79 -9.84
N SER A 123 -2.58 -1.88 -9.44
CA SER A 123 -3.46 -0.72 -9.26
C SER A 123 -2.94 0.23 -8.19
N THR A 124 -2.37 -0.30 -7.10
CA THR A 124 -1.75 0.51 -6.03
C THR A 124 -0.54 1.30 -6.52
N LEU A 125 0.19 0.75 -7.51
CA LEU A 125 1.30 1.40 -8.18
C LEU A 125 0.85 2.38 -9.30
N GLY A 126 -0.45 2.58 -9.47
CA GLY A 126 -1.02 3.45 -10.50
C GLY A 126 -1.07 2.82 -11.88
N LEU A 127 -0.83 1.51 -12.00
CA LEU A 127 -0.99 0.78 -13.24
C LEU A 127 -2.46 0.44 -13.45
N SER A 128 -2.94 0.65 -14.67
CA SER A 128 -4.23 0.14 -15.12
C SER A 128 -3.93 -1.00 -16.09
N PRO A 129 -3.78 -2.26 -15.61
CA PRO A 129 -3.44 -3.36 -16.48
C PRO A 129 -4.44 -3.45 -17.63
N GLN A 130 -3.94 -3.26 -18.85
CA GLN A 130 -4.75 -3.27 -20.07
C GLN A 130 -4.90 -4.70 -20.62
N SER A 131 -4.03 -5.61 -20.18
CA SER A 131 -4.00 -7.01 -20.56
C SER A 131 -4.44 -7.94 -19.40
N ASP A 132 -4.74 -9.19 -19.73
CA ASP A 132 -4.93 -10.27 -18.75
C ASP A 132 -3.61 -10.63 -18.00
N ASP A 133 -2.47 -10.01 -18.33
CA ASP A 133 -1.16 -10.31 -17.74
C ASP A 133 -0.65 -9.18 -16.83
N ALA A 134 -1.39 -8.95 -15.74
CA ALA A 134 -1.02 -7.97 -14.71
C ALA A 134 0.36 -8.24 -14.08
N ILE A 135 0.84 -9.49 -14.09
CA ILE A 135 2.13 -9.85 -13.48
C ILE A 135 3.29 -9.34 -14.35
N SER A 136 3.25 -9.59 -15.66
CA SER A 136 4.32 -9.13 -16.56
C SER A 136 4.40 -7.60 -16.59
N GLU A 137 3.26 -6.91 -16.63
CA GLU A 137 3.22 -5.45 -16.56
C GLU A 137 3.80 -4.92 -15.24
N LEU A 138 3.47 -5.57 -14.12
CA LEU A 138 4.01 -5.23 -12.81
C LEU A 138 5.53 -5.42 -12.74
N ILE A 139 6.05 -6.54 -13.23
CA ILE A 139 7.50 -6.82 -13.27
C ILE A 139 8.21 -5.78 -14.14
N ALA A 140 7.69 -5.49 -15.33
CA ALA A 140 8.25 -4.49 -16.22
C ALA A 140 8.24 -3.08 -15.59
N TYR A 141 7.20 -2.75 -14.82
CA TYR A 141 7.14 -1.51 -14.05
C TYR A 141 8.13 -1.50 -12.88
N LEU A 142 8.36 -2.61 -12.18
CA LEU A 142 9.31 -2.64 -11.07
C LEU A 142 10.77 -2.77 -11.52
N ALA A 143 11.00 -3.23 -12.75
CA ALA A 143 12.33 -3.37 -13.32
C ALA A 143 13.11 -2.05 -13.31
N GLY A 144 14.33 -2.08 -12.74
CA GLY A 144 15.22 -0.92 -12.65
C GLY A 144 14.76 0.18 -11.68
N ARG A 145 13.72 -0.06 -10.87
CA ARG A 145 13.25 0.86 -9.84
C ARG A 145 13.56 0.28 -8.47
N ARG A 146 14.17 1.09 -7.60
CA ARG A 146 14.36 0.75 -6.20
C ARG A 146 13.07 1.05 -5.44
N THR A 147 12.27 0.02 -5.20
CA THR A 147 10.91 0.13 -4.65
C THR A 147 10.76 -0.75 -3.42
N LEU A 148 10.00 -0.31 -2.43
CA LEU A 148 9.53 -1.13 -1.32
C LEU A 148 8.03 -1.41 -1.47
N LEU A 149 7.67 -2.69 -1.49
CA LEU A 149 6.30 -3.17 -1.41
C LEU A 149 6.04 -3.72 0.00
N ILE A 150 5.05 -3.16 0.69
CA ILE A 150 4.55 -3.66 1.97
C ILE A 150 3.25 -4.41 1.67
N LEU A 151 3.28 -5.74 1.74
CA LEU A 151 2.13 -6.62 1.56
C LEU A 151 1.53 -6.92 2.93
N ASP A 152 0.41 -6.27 3.26
CA ASP A 152 -0.22 -6.40 4.57
C ASP A 152 -1.42 -7.35 4.52
N THR A 153 -1.60 -8.13 5.59
CA THR A 153 -2.75 -9.04 5.76
C THR A 153 -2.82 -10.10 4.67
N CYS A 154 -1.72 -10.85 4.47
CA CYS A 154 -1.64 -11.89 3.44
C CYS A 154 -2.45 -13.17 3.78
N GLU A 155 -2.96 -13.30 5.01
CA GLU A 155 -3.47 -14.54 5.62
C GLU A 155 -4.49 -15.31 4.76
N HIS A 156 -5.40 -14.59 4.08
CA HIS A 156 -6.47 -15.19 3.28
C HIS A 156 -6.08 -15.49 1.83
N VAL A 157 -4.96 -14.94 1.37
CA VAL A 157 -4.47 -15.03 -0.01
C VAL A 157 -3.00 -15.46 -0.05
N ILE A 158 -2.56 -16.21 0.97
CA ILE A 158 -1.14 -16.46 1.24
C ILE A 158 -0.42 -17.10 0.04
N ASP A 159 -1.04 -18.07 -0.63
CA ASP A 159 -0.46 -18.75 -1.78
C ASP A 159 -0.26 -17.77 -2.95
N ALA A 160 -1.28 -17.00 -3.30
CA ALA A 160 -1.21 -16.03 -4.39
C ALA A 160 -0.23 -14.87 -4.08
N ALA A 161 -0.20 -14.41 -2.82
CA ALA A 161 0.74 -13.39 -2.38
C ALA A 161 2.18 -13.90 -2.41
N ALA A 162 2.42 -15.14 -1.97
CA ALA A 162 3.75 -15.76 -2.00
C ALA A 162 4.24 -16.01 -3.43
N ASP A 163 3.37 -16.48 -4.33
CA ASP A 163 3.68 -16.69 -5.75
C ASP A 163 4.08 -15.37 -6.42
N LEU A 164 3.31 -14.30 -6.18
CA LEU A 164 3.60 -12.97 -6.70
C LEU A 164 4.90 -12.42 -6.12
N ALA A 165 5.08 -12.48 -4.80
CA ALA A 165 6.29 -12.00 -4.14
C ALA A 165 7.54 -12.74 -4.65
N THR A 166 7.43 -14.04 -4.89
CA THR A 166 8.51 -14.87 -5.43
C THR A 166 8.93 -14.40 -6.83
N ARG A 167 7.96 -14.16 -7.73
CA ARG A 167 8.24 -13.64 -9.08
C ARG A 167 8.87 -12.25 -9.03
N ILE A 168 8.29 -11.32 -8.26
CA ILE A 168 8.84 -9.97 -8.08
C ILE A 168 10.28 -10.04 -7.55
N PHE A 169 10.52 -10.85 -6.51
CA PHE A 169 11.83 -10.97 -5.90
C PHE A 169 12.90 -11.48 -6.88
N ALA A 170 12.55 -12.48 -7.70
CA ALA A 170 13.42 -13.08 -8.70
C ALA A 170 13.72 -12.10 -9.85
N ASP A 171 12.70 -11.45 -10.40
CA ASP A 171 12.81 -10.71 -11.66
C ASP A 171 13.11 -9.22 -11.49
N THR A 172 13.04 -8.69 -10.26
CA THR A 172 13.25 -7.26 -10.00
C THR A 172 14.29 -7.01 -8.90
N PRO A 173 15.60 -7.01 -9.25
CA PRO A 173 16.70 -7.00 -8.27
C PRO A 173 16.80 -5.80 -7.33
N GLN A 174 16.01 -4.76 -7.56
CA GLN A 174 15.99 -3.55 -6.75
C GLN A 174 14.71 -3.41 -5.91
N THR A 175 13.73 -4.29 -6.12
CA THR A 175 12.51 -4.34 -5.32
C THR A 175 12.77 -5.04 -4.00
N HIS A 176 12.24 -4.44 -2.93
CA HIS A 176 12.22 -4.96 -1.58
C HIS A 176 10.78 -5.28 -1.19
N ILE A 177 10.60 -6.33 -0.39
CA ILE A 177 9.29 -6.81 0.03
C ILE A 177 9.28 -6.93 1.55
N LEU A 178 8.26 -6.34 2.17
CA LEU A 178 7.91 -6.55 3.57
C LEU A 178 6.51 -7.16 3.63
N ALA A 179 6.35 -8.38 4.15
CA ALA A 179 5.05 -9.04 4.23
C ALA A 179 4.56 -9.20 5.69
N THR A 180 3.26 -9.15 5.94
CA THR A 180 2.62 -9.40 7.25
C THR A 180 1.54 -10.47 7.24
#